data_AF-A0A2H9TAS0-F1
#
_entry.id   AF-A0A2H9TAS0-F1
#
_cell.length_a   1.000
_cell.length_b   1.000
_cell.length_c   1.000
_cell.angle_alpha   90.00
_cell.angle_beta   90.00
_cell.angle_gamma   90.00
#
_symmetry.space_group_name_H-M   'P 1'
#
loop_
_entity.id
_entity.type
_entity.pdbx_description
1 polymer ?
#
loop_
_entity_poly.entity_id
_entity_poly.type
_entity_poly.pdbx_seq_one_letter_code
_entity_poly.pdbx_strand_id
1 'polypeptide(L)'
;MLLKRDTLADMFSLITFSFFTGMAIELLIAGLSFAQSLQSRLLSIPVNMILGRPYGLYRNWIMKKGRAHKGGTVRLALLDMLAYVTFQIPAYSMLVISTGASAEQVLSACIGQVGSFILLARPYGLYMQGFRTLFSEKTIVQQAI
;
A
#
# COMPACT_ATOMS: atom_id res chain seq x y z
N MET A 1 1.33 28.76 -0.65
CA MET A 1 0.70 27.55 -1.25
C MET A 1 1.58 27.01 -2.38
N LEU A 2 2.68 26.30 -2.05
CA LEU A 2 3.57 25.65 -3.03
C LEU A 2 3.12 24.20 -3.23
N LEU A 3 1.95 24.03 -3.85
CA LEU A 3 1.22 22.75 -3.91
C LEU A 3 1.39 22.00 -5.25
N LYS A 4 2.38 22.32 -6.09
CA LYS A 4 2.32 21.90 -7.51
C LYS A 4 3.44 20.98 -8.01
N ARG A 5 4.56 20.80 -7.32
CA ARG A 5 5.68 19.98 -7.83
C ARG A 5 5.95 18.75 -6.98
N ASP A 6 6.09 18.90 -5.67
CA ASP A 6 6.34 17.75 -4.79
C ASP A 6 5.15 16.79 -4.77
N THR A 7 3.91 17.29 -4.79
CA THR A 7 2.71 16.43 -4.89
C THR A 7 2.64 15.69 -6.23
N LEU A 8 3.07 16.30 -7.34
CA LEU A 8 3.14 15.62 -8.63
C LEU A 8 4.25 14.56 -8.64
N ALA A 9 5.41 14.86 -8.07
CA ALA A 9 6.51 13.91 -7.92
C ALA A 9 6.10 12.71 -7.06
N ASP A 10 5.37 12.96 -5.96
CA ASP A 10 4.84 11.92 -5.08
C ASP A 10 3.82 11.05 -5.80
N MET A 11 2.87 11.65 -6.52
CA MET A 11 1.87 10.90 -7.30
C MET A 11 2.51 10.08 -8.41
N PHE A 12 3.48 10.65 -9.13
CA PHE A 12 4.19 9.96 -10.21
C PHE A 12 5.03 8.81 -9.68
N SER A 13 5.78 9.03 -8.60
CA SER A 13 6.55 7.99 -7.89
C SER A 13 5.64 6.86 -7.41
N LEU A 14 4.51 7.19 -6.80
CA LEU A 14 3.53 6.21 -6.31
C LEU A 14 2.96 5.36 -7.45
N ILE A 15 2.51 5.99 -8.53
CA ILE A 15 1.89 5.30 -9.67
C ILE A 15 2.91 4.40 -10.36
N THR A 16 4.09 4.92 -10.70
CA THR A 16 5.13 4.15 -11.39
C THR A 16 5.63 2.98 -10.54
N PHE A 17 5.97 3.23 -9.27
CA PHE A 17 6.43 2.18 -8.38
C PHE A 17 5.36 1.10 -8.18
N SER A 18 4.12 1.48 -7.88
CA SER A 18 3.02 0.53 -7.66
C SER A 18 2.65 -0.26 -8.91
N PHE A 19 2.72 0.38 -10.08
CA PHE A 19 2.47 -0.28 -11.36
C PHE A 19 3.54 -1.34 -11.63
N PHE A 20 4.82 -0.99 -11.60
CA PHE A 20 5.86 -1.96 -11.93
C PHE A 20 6.04 -3.03 -10.84
N THR A 21 6.18 -2.64 -9.57
CA THR A 21 6.47 -3.60 -8.50
C THR A 21 5.25 -4.45 -8.15
N GLY A 22 4.09 -3.83 -8.00
CA GLY A 22 2.87 -4.55 -7.63
C GLY A 22 2.41 -5.50 -8.74
N MET A 23 2.46 -5.06 -10.00
CA MET A 23 2.06 -5.91 -11.12
C MET A 23 3.09 -7.02 -11.38
N ALA A 24 4.39 -6.77 -11.17
CA ALA A 24 5.40 -7.82 -11.21
C ALA A 24 5.15 -8.89 -10.15
N ILE A 25 4.79 -8.50 -8.92
CA ILE A 25 4.45 -9.46 -7.85
C ILE A 25 3.21 -10.27 -8.22
N GLU A 26 2.16 -9.62 -8.76
CA GLU A 26 0.93 -10.31 -9.15
C GLU A 26 1.13 -11.30 -10.32
N LEU A 27 1.93 -10.92 -11.32
CA LEU A 27 2.21 -11.75 -12.49
C LEU A 27 3.23 -12.86 -12.19
N LEU A 28 4.32 -12.54 -11.50
CA LEU A 28 5.44 -13.46 -11.28
C LEU A 28 5.26 -14.35 -10.04
N ILE A 29 4.66 -13.82 -8.97
CA ILE A 29 4.54 -14.54 -7.70
C ILE A 29 3.12 -15.09 -7.52
N ALA A 30 2.09 -14.29 -7.79
CA ALA A 30 0.71 -14.73 -7.59
C ALA A 30 0.11 -15.47 -8.79
N GLY A 31 0.79 -15.46 -9.94
CA GLY A 31 0.38 -16.19 -11.15
C GLY A 31 -0.95 -15.70 -11.73
N LEU A 32 -1.36 -14.46 -11.47
CA LEU A 32 -2.53 -13.88 -12.11
C LEU A 32 -2.22 -13.59 -13.58
N SER A 33 -3.20 -13.79 -14.46
CA SER A 33 -3.07 -13.29 -15.84
C SER A 33 -3.03 -11.76 -15.85
N PHE A 34 -2.43 -11.18 -16.89
CA PHE A 34 -2.38 -9.73 -17.09
C PHE A 34 -3.77 -9.09 -17.02
N ALA A 35 -4.78 -9.74 -17.62
CA ALA A 35 -6.16 -9.25 -17.60
C ALA A 35 -6.75 -9.26 -16.17
N GLN A 36 -6.51 -10.31 -15.39
CA GLN A 36 -7.00 -10.39 -14.01
C GLN A 36 -6.29 -9.39 -13.08
N SER A 37 -4.97 -9.21 -13.24
CA SER A 37 -4.21 -8.20 -12.49
C SER A 37 -4.69 -6.78 -12.84
N LEU A 38 -4.88 -6.47 -14.13
CA LEU A 38 -5.39 -5.18 -14.56
C LEU A 38 -6.83 -4.95 -14.07
N GLN A 39 -7.70 -5.95 -14.15
CA GLN A 39 -9.07 -5.87 -13.65
C GLN A 39 -9.11 -5.65 -12.14
N SER A 40 -8.32 -6.40 -11.36
CA SER A 40 -8.18 -6.22 -9.92
C SER A 40 -7.76 -4.79 -9.58
N ARG A 41 -6.76 -4.26 -10.28
CA ARG A 41 -6.26 -2.89 -10.08
C ARG A 41 -7.29 -1.83 -10.44
N LEU A 42 -8.01 -2.00 -11.54
CA LEU A 42 -9.08 -1.07 -11.94
C LEU A 42 -10.25 -1.09 -10.95
N LEU A 43 -10.67 -2.27 -10.48
CA LEU A 43 -11.72 -2.42 -9.46
C LEU A 43 -11.28 -1.90 -8.10
N SER A 44 -9.98 -1.93 -7.81
CA SER A 44 -9.43 -1.44 -6.55
C SER A 44 -9.66 0.06 -6.36
N ILE A 45 -9.74 0.85 -7.43
CA ILE A 45 -9.94 2.31 -7.36
C ILE A 45 -11.29 2.67 -6.71
N PRO A 46 -12.45 2.25 -7.26
CA PRO A 46 -13.75 2.53 -6.63
C PRO A 46 -13.89 1.81 -5.28
N VAL A 47 -13.38 0.59 -5.15
CA VAL A 47 -13.47 -0.17 -3.89
C VAL A 47 -12.69 0.54 -2.77
N ASN A 48 -11.46 0.99 -3.01
CA ASN A 48 -10.69 1.76 -2.04
C ASN A 48 -11.34 3.11 -1.73
N MET A 49 -12.02 3.74 -2.68
CA MET A 49 -12.75 4.99 -2.44
C MET A 49 -13.92 4.79 -1.46
N ILE A 50 -14.63 3.66 -1.57
CA ILE A 50 -15.72 3.29 -0.65
C ILE A 50 -15.17 2.85 0.71
N LEU A 51 -14.13 2.01 0.72
CA LEU A 51 -13.57 1.41 1.93
C LEU A 51 -12.62 2.33 2.69
N GLY A 52 -12.09 3.39 2.07
CA GLY A 52 -11.11 4.28 2.69
C GLY A 52 -11.60 4.92 3.98
N ARG A 53 -12.86 5.37 4.03
CA ARG A 53 -13.48 5.92 5.25
C ARG A 53 -13.72 4.86 6.34
N PRO A 54 -14.42 3.74 6.06
CA PRO A 54 -14.56 2.63 7.01
C PRO A 54 -13.23 2.14 7.57
N TYR A 55 -12.21 1.97 6.71
CA TYR A 55 -10.88 1.54 7.12
C TYR A 55 -10.23 2.54 8.08
N GLY A 56 -10.31 3.85 7.78
CA GLY A 56 -9.77 4.88 8.66
C GLY A 56 -10.41 4.86 10.06
N LEU A 57 -11.73 4.66 10.15
CA LEU A 57 -12.43 4.53 11.42
C LEU A 57 -12.01 3.26 12.19
N TYR A 58 -11.92 2.12 11.49
CA TYR A 58 -11.50 0.85 12.07
C TYR A 58 -10.05 0.91 12.59
N ARG A 59 -9.13 1.44 11.79
CA ARG A 59 -7.73 1.66 12.18
C ARG A 59 -7.63 2.52 13.43
N ASN A 60 -8.35 3.64 13.48
CA ASN A 60 -8.37 4.52 14.64
C ASN A 60 -8.93 3.83 15.89
N TRP A 61 -9.94 2.98 15.72
CA TRP A 61 -10.48 2.16 16.81
C TRP A 61 -9.47 1.14 17.33
N ILE A 62 -8.77 0.42 16.45
CA ILE A 62 -7.66 -0.49 16.81
C ILE A 62 -6.55 0.25 17.53
N MET A 63 -6.15 1.43 17.04
CA MET A 63 -5.12 2.26 17.66
C MET A 63 -5.53 2.74 19.06
N LYS A 64 -6.79 3.15 19.23
CA LYS A 64 -7.34 3.58 20.52
C LYS A 64 -7.44 2.42 21.52
N LYS A 65 -7.98 1.27 21.10
CA LYS A 65 -8.01 0.05 21.93
C LYS A 65 -6.62 -0.46 22.28
N GLY A 66 -5.72 -0.42 21.31
CA GLY A 66 -4.33 -0.84 21.45
C GLY A 66 -3.47 0.12 22.25
N ARG A 67 -4.01 1.21 22.82
CA ARG A 67 -3.27 2.26 23.56
C ARG A 67 -2.02 2.74 22.80
N ALA A 68 -2.15 2.95 21.49
CA ALA A 68 -1.06 3.33 20.59
C ALA A 68 -0.24 4.54 21.11
N HIS A 69 -0.94 5.54 21.65
CA HIS A 69 -0.43 6.76 22.29
C HIS A 69 0.54 6.52 23.47
N LYS A 70 0.54 5.31 24.05
CA LYS A 70 1.41 4.92 25.18
C LYS A 70 2.53 3.96 24.77
N GLY A 71 2.65 3.62 23.49
CA GLY A 71 3.72 2.73 22.99
C GLY A 71 4.60 3.42 21.99
N GLY A 72 5.89 3.05 21.99
CA GLY A 72 6.85 3.53 20.99
C GLY A 72 6.53 3.07 19.57
N THR A 73 7.36 3.49 18.61
CA THR A 73 7.21 3.30 17.16
C THR A 73 6.89 1.87 16.74
N VAL A 74 7.43 0.86 17.44
CA VAL A 74 7.16 -0.56 17.18
C VAL A 74 5.71 -0.94 17.42
N ARG A 75 5.10 -0.45 18.51
CA ARG A 75 3.69 -0.75 18.83
C ARG A 75 2.74 -0.12 17.81
N LEU A 76 3.05 1.09 17.37
CA LEU A 76 2.32 1.76 16.29
C LEU A 76 2.36 0.93 15.00
N ALA A 77 3.55 0.50 14.58
CA ALA A 77 3.71 -0.33 13.40
C ALA A 77 2.97 -1.68 13.50
N LEU A 78 2.99 -2.33 14.67
CA LEU A 78 2.27 -3.58 14.89
C LEU A 78 0.75 -3.39 14.86
N LEU A 79 0.23 -2.32 15.46
CA LEU A 79 -1.20 -2.01 15.42
C LEU A 79 -1.66 -1.62 14.01
N ASP A 80 -0.81 -0.94 13.24
CA ASP A 80 -1.04 -0.64 11.82
C ASP A 80 -1.08 -1.91 10.98
N MET A 81 -0.10 -2.80 11.17
CA MET A 81 -0.08 -4.10 10.48
C MET A 81 -1.30 -4.93 10.85
N LEU A 82 -1.71 -4.94 12.13
CA LEU A 82 -2.90 -5.66 12.57
C LEU A 82 -4.15 -5.13 11.89
N ALA A 83 -4.35 -3.81 11.90
CA ALA A 83 -5.50 -3.19 11.24
C ALA A 83 -5.53 -3.47 9.74
N TYR A 84 -4.36 -3.47 9.09
CA TYR A 84 -4.22 -3.80 7.68
C TYR A 84 -4.57 -5.26 7.39
N VAL A 85 -4.01 -6.21 8.14
CA VAL A 85 -4.24 -7.64 7.93
C VAL A 85 -5.67 -8.04 8.24
N THR A 86 -6.30 -7.47 9.28
CA THR A 86 -7.66 -7.86 9.68
C THR A 86 -8.76 -7.21 8.86
N PHE A 87 -8.48 -6.11 8.15
CA PHE A 87 -9.49 -5.39 7.36
C PHE A 87 -9.16 -5.37 5.87
N GLN A 88 -7.94 -4.95 5.51
CA GLN A 88 -7.56 -4.74 4.11
C GLN A 88 -7.38 -6.06 3.35
N ILE A 89 -6.76 -7.08 3.97
CA ILE A 89 -6.53 -8.36 3.30
C ILE A 89 -7.84 -9.10 2.99
N PRO A 90 -8.82 -9.21 3.90
CA PRO A 90 -10.14 -9.78 3.58
C PRO A 90 -10.87 -9.00 2.48
N ALA A 91 -10.81 -7.67 2.50
CA ALA A 91 -11.43 -6.87 1.44
C ALA A 91 -10.75 -7.09 0.09
N TYR A 92 -9.41 -7.16 0.07
CA TYR A 92 -8.63 -7.45 -1.13
C TYR A 92 -8.90 -8.86 -1.67
N SER A 93 -8.99 -9.87 -0.80
CA SER A 93 -9.28 -11.23 -1.23
C SER A 93 -10.66 -11.34 -1.87
N MET A 94 -11.69 -10.69 -1.31
CA MET A 94 -13.02 -10.61 -1.92
C MET A 94 -12.97 -9.95 -3.31
N LEU A 95 -12.16 -8.91 -3.46
CA LEU A 95 -11.95 -8.23 -4.74
C LEU A 95 -11.27 -9.15 -5.76
N VAL A 96 -10.20 -9.85 -5.40
CA VAL A 96 -9.50 -10.77 -6.31
C VAL A 96 -10.36 -11.99 -6.65
N ILE A 97 -11.17 -12.48 -5.71
CA ILE A 97 -12.16 -13.52 -5.99
C ILE A 97 -13.18 -13.03 -7.05
N SER A 98 -13.58 -11.76 -7.00
CA SER A 98 -14.52 -11.19 -7.97
C SER A 98 -13.98 -11.13 -9.41
N THR A 99 -12.66 -11.20 -9.61
CA THR A 99 -12.03 -11.29 -10.94
C THR A 99 -12.01 -12.72 -11.50
N GLY A 100 -12.59 -13.70 -10.79
CA GLY A 100 -12.57 -15.10 -11.19
C GLY A 100 -11.20 -15.78 -10.99
N ALA A 101 -10.37 -15.25 -10.09
CA ALA A 101 -9.10 -15.88 -9.74
C ALA A 101 -9.34 -17.16 -8.91
N SER A 102 -8.47 -18.17 -9.09
CA SER A 102 -8.50 -19.39 -8.30
C SER A 102 -8.12 -19.15 -6.84
N ALA A 103 -8.52 -20.06 -5.93
CA ALA A 103 -8.19 -19.95 -4.51
C ALA A 103 -6.67 -19.88 -4.23
N GLU A 104 -5.86 -20.60 -5.01
CA GLU A 104 -4.39 -20.58 -4.90
C GLU A 104 -3.81 -19.22 -5.34
N GLN A 105 -4.34 -18.63 -6.42
CA GLN A 105 -3.95 -17.29 -6.87
C GLN A 105 -4.36 -16.22 -5.87
N VAL A 106 -5.56 -16.32 -5.29
CA VAL A 106 -6.03 -15.40 -4.23
C VAL A 106 -5.13 -15.48 -3.01
N LEU A 107 -4.79 -16.69 -2.55
CA LEU A 107 -3.91 -16.88 -1.41
C LEU A 107 -2.51 -16.31 -1.69
N SER A 108 -1.94 -16.63 -2.84
CA SER A 108 -0.63 -16.13 -3.26
C SER A 108 -0.60 -14.61 -3.40
N ALA A 109 -1.68 -14.01 -3.93
CA ALA A 109 -1.83 -12.56 -4.01
C ALA A 109 -1.93 -11.91 -2.62
N CYS A 110 -2.67 -12.52 -1.68
CA CYS A 110 -2.76 -12.01 -0.31
C CYS A 110 -1.41 -12.08 0.41
N ILE A 111 -0.68 -13.20 0.25
CA ILE A 111 0.68 -13.35 0.80
C ILE A 111 1.62 -12.32 0.19
N GLY A 112 1.58 -12.15 -1.14
CA GLY A 112 2.34 -11.14 -1.85
C GLY A 112 2.03 -9.72 -1.35
N GLN A 113 0.76 -9.41 -1.09
CA GLN A 113 0.32 -8.11 -0.58
C GLN A 113 0.84 -7.83 0.84
N VAL A 114 0.76 -8.81 1.74
CA VAL A 114 1.31 -8.70 3.11
C VAL A 114 2.84 -8.62 3.08
N GLY A 115 3.50 -9.45 2.27
CA GLY A 115 4.94 -9.43 2.09
C GLY A 115 5.44 -8.09 1.55
N SER A 116 4.70 -7.53 0.58
CA SER A 116 4.99 -6.21 0.00
C SER A 116 4.90 -5.09 1.03
N PHE A 117 3.92 -5.15 1.93
CA PHE A 117 3.78 -4.16 3.01
C PHE A 117 5.03 -4.09 3.90
N ILE A 118 5.71 -5.24 4.12
CA ILE A 118 6.91 -5.33 4.94
C ILE A 118 8.16 -4.98 4.12
N LEU A 119 8.30 -5.59 2.94
CA LEU A 119 9.51 -5.53 2.12
C LEU A 119 9.66 -4.22 1.37
N LEU A 120 8.56 -3.68 0.82
CA LEU A 120 8.60 -2.54 -0.08
C LEU A 120 8.41 -1.19 0.63
N ALA A 121 8.04 -1.17 1.91
CA ALA A 121 7.89 0.08 2.66
C ALA A 121 9.18 0.92 2.70
N ARG A 122 10.34 0.28 2.90
CA ARG A 122 11.65 0.94 2.93
C ARG A 122 12.16 1.33 1.52
N PRO A 123 12.18 0.42 0.52
CA PRO A 123 12.52 0.75 -0.85
C PRO A 123 11.65 1.86 -1.46
N TYR A 124 10.34 1.84 -1.22
CA TYR A 124 9.43 2.89 -1.66
C TYR A 124 9.80 4.25 -1.07
N GLY A 125 10.11 4.29 0.23
CA GLY A 125 10.55 5.51 0.90
C GLY A 125 11.82 6.11 0.27
N LEU A 126 12.79 5.28 -0.11
CA LEU A 126 14.02 5.72 -0.78
C LEU A 126 13.76 6.15 -2.22
N TYR A 127 12.92 5.42 -2.95
CA TYR A 127 12.53 5.74 -4.33
C TYR A 127 11.82 7.10 -4.40
N MET A 128 10.84 7.33 -3.52
CA MET A 128 10.13 8.60 -3.40
C MET A 128 11.07 9.75 -3.03
N GLN A 129 12.03 9.52 -2.12
CA GLN A 129 13.04 10.51 -1.79
C GLN A 129 13.91 10.86 -3.02
N GLY A 130 14.30 9.86 -3.82
CA GLY A 130 15.02 10.08 -5.07
C GLY A 130 14.24 10.91 -6.10
N PHE A 131 12.94 10.67 -6.24
CA PHE A 131 12.08 11.49 -7.10
C PHE A 131 11.88 12.90 -6.54
N ARG A 132 11.76 13.06 -5.22
CA ARG A 132 11.72 14.39 -4.60
C ARG A 132 13.00 15.18 -4.83
N THR A 133 14.18 14.57 -4.73
CA THR A 133 15.45 15.25 -5.08
C THR A 133 15.63 15.50 -6.58
N LEU A 134 14.99 14.69 -7.44
CA LEU A 134 15.00 14.93 -8.89
C LEU A 134 14.08 16.09 -9.29
N PHE A 135 12.94 16.27 -8.60
CA PHE A 135 11.93 17.29 -8.90
C PHE A 135 12.06 18.58 -8.09
N SER A 136 12.71 18.55 -6.92
CA SER A 136 13.10 19.72 -6.14
C SER A 136 14.62 19.90 -6.24
N GLU A 137 15.07 21.00 -6.86
CA GLU A 137 16.48 21.41 -6.76
C GLU A 137 16.83 21.56 -5.27
N LYS A 138 17.58 20.58 -4.75
CA LYS A 138 18.27 20.55 -3.44
C LYS A 138 17.43 21.01 -2.24
N THR A 139 16.87 20.04 -1.51
CA THR A 139 16.79 20.15 -0.04
C THR A 139 17.26 18.83 0.58
N ILE A 140 18.59 18.68 0.64
CA ILE A 140 19.20 17.89 1.71
C ILE A 140 18.92 18.69 2.98
N VAL A 141 18.10 18.16 3.89
CA VAL A 141 18.20 18.31 5.35
C VAL A 141 16.94 17.67 5.96
N GLN A 142 17.17 16.91 7.03
CA GLN A 142 16.19 16.46 8.03
C GLN A 142 15.54 15.08 7.87
N GLN A 143 16.37 14.03 7.92
CA GLN A 143 16.05 12.85 8.73
C GLN A 143 17.27 12.43 9.56
N ALA A 144 17.61 13.27 10.54
CA ALA A 144 18.26 12.84 11.77
C ALA A 144 17.34 13.28 12.91
N ILE A 145 17.09 12.34 13.83
CA ILE A 145 16.18 12.33 14.99
C ILE A 145 14.91 11.50 14.75
#